data_AF-A0A3B8WLB0-F1
#
_entry.id   AF-A0A3B8WLB0-F1
#
_cell.length_a   1.000
_cell.length_b   1.000
_cell.length_c   1.000
_cell.angle_alpha   90.00
_cell.angle_beta   90.00
_cell.angle_gamma   90.00
#
_symmetry.space_group_name_H-M   'P 1'
#
loop_
_entity.id
_entity.type
_entity.pdbx_description
1 polymer ?
#
loop_
_entity_poly.entity_id
_entity_poly.type
_entity_poly.pdbx_seq_one_letter_code
_entity_poly.pdbx_strand_id
1 'polypeptide(L)'
;LQGSGRTDSGVHAFAQAANFISPVDSIPVENYPRALNSFLPDDVRIMDAREVDMDFSSRRNATSRTYRYFINTENPLASQMRYVWPINHKPDIDVLNQMAS
;
A
#
# COMPACT_ATOMS: atom_id res chain seq x y z
N LEU A 1 -6.09 -15.73 2.06
CA LEU A 1 -5.49 -14.47 1.55
C LEU A 1 -4.06 -14.36 2.08
N GLN A 2 -3.10 -14.06 1.21
CA GLN A 2 -1.69 -13.81 1.55
C GLN A 2 -1.27 -12.47 0.93
N GLY A 3 -0.74 -11.55 1.74
CA GLY A 3 -0.24 -10.25 1.27
C GLY A 3 1.25 -10.27 0.92
N SER A 4 1.69 -9.34 0.08
CA SER A 4 3.10 -9.18 -0.33
C SER A 4 4.04 -8.72 0.79
N GLY A 5 3.48 -8.10 1.83
CA GLY A 5 4.20 -7.63 3.01
C GLY A 5 3.24 -7.36 4.17
N ARG A 6 3.81 -7.04 5.34
CA ARG A 6 3.06 -6.59 6.52
C ARG A 6 3.39 -5.12 6.76
N THR A 7 2.38 -4.31 7.04
CA THR A 7 2.54 -2.94 7.54
C THR A 7 2.30 -2.91 9.06
N ASP A 8 2.96 -2.01 9.76
CA ASP A 8 2.70 -1.76 11.17
C ASP A 8 1.48 -0.84 11.34
N SER A 9 0.91 -0.82 12.55
CA SER A 9 -0.25 0.01 12.88
C SER A 9 0.02 1.49 12.55
N GLY A 10 -0.87 2.09 11.75
CA GLY A 10 -0.76 3.48 11.31
C GLY A 10 0.02 3.69 10.00
N VAL A 11 0.65 2.65 9.44
CA VAL A 11 1.33 2.73 8.14
C VAL A 11 0.35 2.47 7.00
N HIS A 12 0.31 3.39 6.04
CA HIS A 12 -0.53 3.31 4.84
C HIS A 12 0.09 2.43 3.75
N ALA A 13 -0.74 1.97 2.81
CA ALA A 13 -0.28 1.28 1.60
C ALA A 13 -0.99 1.82 0.36
N PHE A 14 -0.20 2.15 -0.67
CA PHE A 14 -0.74 2.64 -1.95
C PHE A 14 -1.06 1.50 -2.93
N ALA A 15 -0.23 0.46 -2.95
CA ALA A 15 -0.34 -0.66 -3.89
C ALA A 15 0.10 -1.99 -3.25
N GLN A 16 -0.44 -2.30 -2.07
CA GLN A 16 -0.21 -3.61 -1.45
C GLN A 16 -0.84 -4.69 -2.33
N ALA A 17 -0.05 -5.69 -2.72
CA ALA A 17 -0.56 -6.85 -3.44
C ALA A 17 -0.96 -7.96 -2.47
N ALA A 18 -1.95 -8.76 -2.86
CA ALA A 18 -2.32 -9.98 -2.15
C ALA A 18 -2.86 -11.02 -3.13
N ASN A 19 -2.70 -12.30 -2.80
CA ASN A 19 -3.24 -13.42 -3.56
C ASN A 19 -4.08 -14.34 -2.67
N PHE A 20 -5.09 -14.97 -3.25
CA PHE A 20 -5.96 -15.94 -2.60
C PHE A 20 -6.49 -16.92 -3.66
N ILE A 21 -6.95 -18.09 -3.21
CA ILE A 21 -7.69 -19.01 -4.08
C ILE A 21 -9.15 -18.63 -4.00
N SER A 22 -9.75 -18.31 -5.15
CA SER A 22 -11.18 -18.04 -5.18
C SER A 22 -11.97 -19.34 -5.05
N PRO A 23 -13.01 -19.37 -4.20
CA PRO A 23 -13.95 -20.49 -4.17
C PRO A 23 -15.07 -20.35 -5.22
N VAL A 24 -15.03 -19.31 -6.07
CA VAL A 24 -16.10 -18.99 -7.02
C VAL A 24 -15.52 -18.88 -8.44
N ASP A 25 -15.85 -19.84 -9.28
CA ASP A 25 -15.39 -19.90 -10.67
C ASP A 25 -16.25 -19.06 -11.63
N SER A 26 -17.46 -18.66 -11.20
CA SER A 26 -18.43 -17.97 -12.05
C SER A 26 -18.25 -16.45 -12.13
N ILE A 27 -17.36 -15.87 -11.32
CA ILE A 27 -17.09 -14.43 -11.31
C ILE A 27 -15.87 -14.17 -12.20
N PRO A 28 -16.01 -13.43 -13.32
CA PRO A 28 -14.85 -12.97 -14.09
C PRO A 28 -13.91 -12.11 -13.25
N VAL A 29 -12.61 -12.23 -13.47
CA VAL A 29 -11.58 -11.60 -12.62
C VAL A 29 -11.74 -10.08 -12.53
N GLU A 30 -12.12 -9.44 -13.63
CA GLU A 30 -12.36 -8.00 -13.75
C GLU A 30 -13.51 -7.48 -12.86
N ASN A 31 -14.41 -8.36 -12.42
CA ASN A 31 -15.53 -8.01 -11.55
C ASN A 31 -15.17 -8.09 -10.06
N TYR A 32 -14.06 -8.72 -9.68
CA TYR A 32 -13.65 -8.82 -8.27
C TYR A 32 -13.44 -7.47 -7.61
N PRO A 33 -12.75 -6.47 -8.22
CA PRO A 33 -12.58 -5.17 -7.58
C PRO A 33 -13.92 -4.54 -7.21
N ARG A 34 -14.90 -4.56 -8.12
CA ARG A 34 -16.24 -4.03 -7.86
C ARG A 34 -16.96 -4.83 -6.76
N ALA A 35 -16.98 -6.15 -6.86
CA ALA A 35 -17.70 -7.02 -5.93
C ALA A 35 -17.13 -6.96 -4.51
N LEU A 36 -15.81 -6.96 -4.36
CA LEU A 36 -15.17 -6.93 -3.05
C LEU A 36 -15.22 -5.53 -2.44
N ASN A 37 -15.05 -4.46 -3.23
CA ASN A 37 -15.14 -3.09 -2.72
C ASN A 37 -16.51 -2.76 -2.11
N SER A 38 -17.61 -3.44 -2.48
CA SER A 38 -18.90 -3.21 -1.83
C SER A 38 -19.01 -3.76 -0.40
N PHE A 39 -18.04 -4.58 0.03
CA PHE A 39 -17.98 -5.15 1.39
C PHE A 39 -16.84 -4.57 2.24
N LEU A 40 -15.94 -3.78 1.65
CA LEU A 40 -14.80 -3.22 2.33
C LEU A 40 -15.17 -1.92 3.06
N PRO A 41 -14.49 -1.60 4.17
CA PRO A 41 -14.62 -0.29 4.81
C PRO A 41 -14.12 0.83 3.90
N ASP A 42 -14.51 2.06 4.18
CA ASP A 42 -14.20 3.24 3.35
C ASP A 42 -12.70 3.55 3.23
N ASP A 43 -11.87 2.99 4.11
CA ASP A 43 -10.42 3.18 4.17
C ASP A 43 -9.60 2.07 3.49
N VAL A 44 -10.26 1.07 2.88
CA VAL A 44 -9.61 0.00 2.11
C VAL A 44 -10.26 -0.12 0.73
N ARG A 45 -9.44 -0.09 -0.32
CA ARG A 45 -9.93 -0.21 -1.71
C ARG A 45 -9.04 -1.12 -2.55
N ILE A 46 -9.68 -2.05 -3.25
CA ILE A 46 -9.06 -2.88 -4.29
C ILE A 46 -9.06 -2.09 -5.59
N MET A 47 -7.87 -1.92 -6.16
CA MET A 47 -7.64 -1.12 -7.36
C MET A 47 -7.66 -1.95 -8.64
N ASP A 48 -7.21 -3.20 -8.59
CA ASP A 48 -7.08 -4.11 -9.73
C ASP A 48 -7.15 -5.57 -9.25
N ALA A 49 -7.48 -6.50 -10.15
CA ALA A 49 -7.44 -7.94 -9.91
C ALA A 49 -6.99 -8.67 -11.17
N ARG A 50 -6.20 -9.74 -11.00
CA ARG A 50 -5.66 -10.55 -12.10
C ARG A 50 -5.61 -12.01 -11.71
N GLU A 51 -5.87 -12.87 -12.67
CA GLU A 51 -5.62 -14.29 -12.55
C GLU A 51 -4.11 -14.53 -12.69
N VAL A 52 -3.59 -15.45 -11.91
CA VAL A 52 -2.17 -15.76 -11.81
C VAL A 52 -1.98 -17.26 -11.69
N ASP A 53 -0.79 -17.76 -12.01
CA ASP A 53 -0.47 -19.17 -11.85
C ASP A 53 -0.67 -19.65 -10.40
N MET A 54 -1.06 -20.90 -10.23
CA MET A 54 -1.31 -21.51 -8.91
C MET A 54 -0.09 -21.48 -7.98
N ASP A 55 1.11 -21.41 -8.54
CA ASP A 55 2.37 -21.33 -7.78
C ASP A 55 2.76 -19.90 -7.38
N PHE A 56 2.01 -18.89 -7.85
CA PHE A 56 2.29 -17.49 -7.53
C PHE A 56 2.10 -17.20 -6.04
N SER A 57 3.09 -16.53 -5.45
CA SER A 57 3.03 -15.97 -4.11
C SER A 57 3.36 -14.48 -4.16
N SER A 58 2.39 -13.64 -3.81
CA SER A 58 2.57 -12.18 -3.71
C SER A 58 3.76 -11.81 -2.80
N ARG A 59 4.07 -12.64 -1.80
CA ARG A 59 5.20 -12.46 -0.89
C ARG A 59 6.53 -12.91 -1.50
N ARG A 60 6.60 -14.11 -2.06
CA ARG A 60 7.88 -14.71 -2.50
C ARG A 60 8.32 -14.26 -3.89
N ASN A 61 7.38 -13.97 -4.78
CA ASN A 61 7.69 -13.55 -6.15
C ASN A 61 7.92 -12.04 -6.29
N ALA A 62 7.58 -11.23 -5.28
CA ALA A 62 7.87 -9.80 -5.31
C ALA A 62 9.40 -9.55 -5.25
N THR A 63 9.92 -8.83 -6.24
CA THR A 63 11.36 -8.53 -6.40
C THR A 63 11.82 -7.34 -5.58
N SER A 64 10.95 -6.38 -5.31
CA SER A 64 11.24 -5.20 -4.50
C SER A 64 9.99 -4.70 -3.79
N ARG A 65 10.19 -3.84 -2.78
CA ARG A 65 9.14 -3.04 -2.15
C ARG A 65 9.67 -1.62 -2.02
N THR A 66 8.79 -0.65 -2.26
CA THR A 66 9.14 0.77 -2.12
C THR A 66 8.31 1.36 -0.98
N TYR A 67 8.98 2.05 -0.06
CA TYR A 67 8.36 2.80 1.01
C TYR A 67 8.57 4.29 0.74
N ARG A 68 7.56 5.11 1.06
CA ARG A 68 7.64 6.57 0.96
C ARG A 68 7.21 7.17 2.28
N TYR A 69 8.11 7.96 2.86
CA TYR A 69 7.82 8.77 4.05
C TYR A 69 7.52 10.20 3.60
N PHE A 70 6.45 10.77 4.14
CA PHE A 70 6.05 12.14 3.87
C PHE A 70 6.29 12.98 5.12
N ILE A 71 7.08 14.04 4.97
CA ILE A 71 7.44 14.96 6.04
C ILE A 71 6.96 16.35 5.63
N ASN A 72 6.34 17.09 6.54
CA ASN A 72 5.90 18.46 6.30
C ASN A 72 6.59 19.41 7.31
N THR A 73 7.20 20.48 6.81
CA THR A 73 8.01 21.44 7.61
C THR A 73 7.34 22.80 7.80
N GLU A 74 6.17 22.98 7.19
CA GLU A 74 5.42 24.22 7.28
C GLU A 74 4.39 24.09 8.41
N ASN A 75 3.10 24.00 8.07
CA ASN A 75 2.02 23.73 9.01
C ASN A 75 0.98 22.88 8.27
N PRO A 76 1.01 21.53 8.39
CA PRO A 76 0.03 20.69 7.71
C PRO A 76 -1.40 20.99 8.19
N LEU A 77 -2.34 20.94 7.26
CA LEU A 77 -3.76 21.02 7.56
C LEU A 77 -4.20 19.79 8.40
N ALA A 78 -5.28 19.94 9.18
CA ALA A 78 -5.83 18.85 9.99
C ALA A 78 -6.13 17.57 9.16
N SER A 79 -6.53 17.71 7.90
CA SER A 79 -6.76 16.59 6.97
C SER A 79 -5.49 15.85 6.55
N GLN A 80 -4.32 16.50 6.63
CA GLN A 80 -3.03 15.93 6.25
C GLN A 80 -2.33 15.21 7.40
N MET A 81 -2.73 15.48 8.65
CA MET A 81 -2.06 14.99 9.86
C MET A 81 -1.96 13.45 9.97
N ARG A 82 -2.81 12.71 9.24
CA ARG A 82 -2.74 11.24 9.20
C ARG A 82 -1.74 10.71 8.17
N TYR A 83 -1.24 11.55 7.27
CA TYR A 83 -0.47 11.15 6.09
C TYR A 83 0.97 11.69 6.09
N VAL A 84 1.26 12.68 6.94
CA VAL A 84 2.58 13.31 7.01
C VAL A 84 3.08 13.34 8.44
N TRP A 85 4.40 13.34 8.61
CA TRP A 85 5.05 13.68 9.86
C TRP A 85 5.38 15.17 9.90
N PRO A 86 4.73 15.98 10.76
CA PRO A 86 5.11 17.37 10.95
C PRO A 86 6.44 17.47 11.71
N ILE A 87 7.34 18.31 11.21
CA ILE A 87 8.57 18.67 11.90
C ILE A 87 8.74 20.19 11.91
N ASN A 88 9.31 20.72 12.99
CA ASN A 88 9.45 22.18 13.18
C ASN A 88 10.66 22.79 12.47
N HIS A 89 11.57 21.95 11.97
CA HIS A 89 12.80 22.39 11.31
C HIS A 89 12.99 21.60 10.02
N LYS A 90 13.28 22.30 8.93
CA LYS A 90 13.62 21.67 7.66
C LYS A 90 15.06 21.14 7.72
N PRO A 91 15.28 19.82 7.64
CA PRO A 91 16.63 19.27 7.62
C PRO A 91 17.34 19.66 6.33
N ASP A 92 18.66 19.72 6.40
CA ASP A 92 19.50 19.84 5.21
C ASP A 92 19.39 18.55 4.39
N ILE A 93 18.81 18.67 3.19
CA ILE A 93 18.53 17.53 2.32
C ILE A 93 19.81 16.95 1.73
N ASP A 94 20.83 17.77 1.49
CA ASP A 94 22.10 17.31 0.94
C ASP A 94 22.84 16.43 1.96
N VAL A 95 22.83 16.85 3.23
CA VAL A 95 23.35 16.04 4.34
C VAL A 95 22.58 14.73 4.46
N LEU A 96 21.25 14.75 4.42
CA LEU A 96 20.45 13.52 4.49
C LEU A 96 20.73 12.57 3.32
N ASN A 97 20.87 13.10 2.11
CA ASN A 97 21.19 12.31 0.93
C ASN A 97 22.58 11.66 1.05
N GLN A 98 23.57 12.40 1.55
CA GLN A 98 24.91 11.86 1.81
C GLN A 98 24.91 10.75 2.87
N MET A 99 24.02 10.82 3.88
CA MET A 99 23.88 9.77 4.89
C MET A 99 23.14 8.52 4.37
N ALA A 100 22.35 8.65 3.31
CA ALA A 100 21.55 7.58 2.74
C ALA A 100 22.23 6.82 1.59
N SER A 101 23.34 7.35 1.06
CA SER A 101 24.18 6.72 0.01
C SER A 101 25.20 5.76 0.58
#